data_AF-A0A3M7TRF4-F1
#
_entry.id   AF-A0A3M7TRF4-F1
#
_cell.length_a   1.000
_cell.length_b   1.000
_cell.length_c   1.000
_cell.angle_alpha   90.00
_cell.angle_beta   90.00
_cell.angle_gamma   90.00
#
_symmetry.space_group_name_H-M   'P 1'
#
loop_
_entity.id
_entity.type
_entity.pdbx_description
1 polymer ?
#
loop_
_entity_poly.entity_id
_entity_poly.type
_entity_poly.pdbx_seq_one_letter_code
_entity_poly.pdbx_strand_id
1 'polypeptide(L)' 'MKTMWHEFSVDYYLHLYNHCSEDNHKKRSELIKKAAFHQDKLLKIMMAKHTGSVDKSEQPKVECNMTR' A
#
# COMPACT_ATOMS: atom_id res chain seq x y z
N MET A 1 -14.48 11.49 1.73
CA MET A 1 -13.26 12.24 1.35
C MET A 1 -11.95 11.51 1.68
N LYS A 2 -11.77 10.89 2.86
CA LYS A 2 -10.50 10.21 3.21
C LYS A 2 -10.10 9.04 2.30
N THR A 3 -11.06 8.32 1.69
CA THR A 3 -10.79 7.18 0.79
C THR A 3 -10.31 7.60 -0.59
N MET A 4 -10.89 8.66 -1.17
CA MET A 4 -10.55 9.14 -2.52
C MET A 4 -9.06 9.45 -2.68
N TRP A 5 -8.44 10.05 -1.64
CA TRP A 5 -7.01 10.31 -1.65
C TRP A 5 -6.19 9.02 -1.69
N HIS A 6 -6.60 8.00 -0.94
CA HIS A 6 -5.91 6.71 -0.92
C HIS A 6 -6.10 5.96 -2.24
N GLU A 7 -7.30 5.98 -2.84
CA GLU A 7 -7.58 5.42 -4.17
C GLU A 7 -6.68 6.07 -5.23
N PHE A 8 -6.69 7.41 -5.31
CA PHE A 8 -5.80 8.14 -6.22
C PHE A 8 -4.32 7.81 -5.99
N SER A 9 -3.90 7.71 -4.73
CA SER A 9 -2.51 7.40 -4.40
C SER A 9 -2.10 6.00 -4.84
N VAL A 10 -2.98 4.99 -4.72
CA VAL A 10 -2.72 3.63 -5.22
C VAL A 10 -2.48 3.68 -6.72
N ASP A 11 -3.40 4.28 -7.47
CA ASP A 11 -3.32 4.36 -8.92
C ASP A 11 -2.08 5.12 -9.38
N TYR A 12 -1.78 6.24 -8.71
CA TYR A 12 -0.59 7.05 -8.98
C TYR A 12 0.71 6.25 -8.77
N TYR A 13 0.87 5.56 -7.65
CA TYR A 13 2.09 4.80 -7.38
C TYR A 13 2.23 3.55 -8.27
N LEU A 14 1.13 2.88 -8.61
CA LEU A 14 1.15 1.79 -9.57
C LEU A 14 1.47 2.28 -10.98
N HIS A 15 0.93 3.43 -11.39
CA HIS A 15 1.29 4.06 -12.67
C HIS A 15 2.78 4.35 -12.73
N LEU A 16 3.35 4.97 -11.68
CA LEU A 16 4.79 5.21 -11.60
C LEU A 16 5.61 3.91 -11.57
N TYR A 17 5.11 2.86 -10.92
CA TYR A 17 5.77 1.55 -10.89
C TYR A 17 5.88 0.95 -12.29
N ASN A 18 4.79 0.99 -13.05
CA ASN A 18 4.72 0.48 -14.42
C ASN A 18 5.62 1.24 -15.40
N HIS A 19 5.87 2.54 -15.14
CA HIS A 19 6.79 3.36 -15.93
C HIS A 19 8.22 3.38 -15.38
N CYS A 20 8.49 2.70 -14.26
CA CYS A 20 9.82 2.61 -13.70
C CYS A 20 10.59 1.48 -14.38
N SER A 21 11.79 1.80 -14.89
CA SER A 21 12.73 0.81 -15.46
C SER A 21 12.88 -0.41 -14.54
N GLU A 22 12.88 -1.59 -15.14
CA GLU A 22 12.97 -2.88 -14.46
C GLU A 22 14.28 -3.01 -13.67
N ASP A 23 15.36 -2.42 -14.16
CA ASP A 23 16.68 -2.43 -13.54
C ASP A 23 16.75 -1.56 -12.27
N ASN A 24 15.79 -0.65 -12.09
CA ASN A 24 15.72 0.18 -10.89
C ASN A 24 14.88 -0.50 -9.80
N HIS A 25 15.36 -1.64 -9.32
CA HIS A 25 14.69 -2.46 -8.31
C HIS A 25 14.38 -1.69 -7.01
N LYS A 26 15.26 -0.77 -6.60
CA LYS A 26 15.06 0.04 -5.39
C LYS A 26 13.83 0.93 -5.52
N LYS A 27 13.73 1.70 -6.61
CA LYS A 27 12.59 2.57 -6.87
C LYS A 27 11.29 1.79 -7.06
N ARG A 28 11.34 0.66 -7.78
CA ARG A 28 10.19 -0.25 -7.93
C ARG A 28 9.72 -0.79 -6.58
N SER A 29 10.64 -1.20 -5.70
CA SER A 29 10.32 -1.65 -4.34
C SER A 29 9.68 -0.54 -3.49
N GLU A 30 10.18 0.69 -3.58
CA GLU A 30 9.59 1.83 -2.86
C GLU A 30 8.17 2.16 -3.35
N LEU A 31 7.95 2.16 -4.67
CA LEU A 31 6.64 2.45 -5.27
C LEU A 31 5.59 1.41 -4.89
N ILE A 32 5.94 0.11 -4.95
CA ILE A 32 5.00 -0.95 -4.58
C ILE A 32 4.67 -0.93 -3.09
N LYS A 33 5.64 -0.62 -2.22
CA LYS A 33 5.40 -0.43 -0.77
C LYS A 33 4.45 0.72 -0.49
N LYS A 34 4.57 1.84 -1.22
CA LYS A 34 3.65 2.98 -1.10
C LYS A 34 2.24 2.63 -1.57
N ALA A 35 2.10 1.92 -2.69
CA ALA A 35 0.80 1.44 -3.17
C ALA A 35 0.14 0.50 -2.13
N ALA A 36 0.90 -0.47 -1.61
CA ALA A 36 0.43 -1.41 -0.60
C ALA A 36 -0.02 -0.72 0.70
N PHE A 37 0.70 0.32 1.15
CA PHE A 37 0.27 1.11 2.31
C PHE A 37 -1.12 1.74 2.12
N HIS A 38 -1.37 2.31 0.94
CA HIS A 38 -2.67 2.93 0.66
C HIS A 38 -3.79 1.89 0.48
N GLN A 39 -3.50 0.74 -0.12
CA GLN A 39 -4.42 -0.40 -0.19
C GLN A 39 -4.79 -0.91 1.20
N ASP A 40 -3.82 -1.07 2.12
CA ASP A 40 -4.08 -1.47 3.51
C ASP A 40 -4.99 -0.45 4.24
N LYS A 41 -4.75 0.85 4.02
CA LYS A 41 -5.62 1.90 4.59
C LYS A 41 -7.04 1.83 4.04
N LEU A 42 -7.22 1.59 2.75
CA LEU A 42 -8.54 1.42 2.14
C LEU A 42 -9.25 0.19 2.72
N LEU A 43 -8.55 -0.94 2.81
CA LEU A 43 -9.08 -2.16 3.41
C LEU A 43 -9.53 -1.91 4.86
N LYS A 44 -8.70 -1.26 5.67
CA LYS A 44 -9.06 -0.90 7.06
C LYS A 44 -10.29 -0.01 7.14
N ILE A 45 -10.43 0.98 6.25
CA ILE A 45 -11.62 1.84 6.20
C ILE A 45 -12.86 1.03 5.80
N MET A 46 -12.75 0.15 4.80
CA MET A 46 -13.86 -0.71 4.38
C MET A 46 -14.27 -1.68 5.49
N MET A 47 -13.30 -2.36 6.11
CA MET A 47 -13.56 -3.25 7.24
C MET A 47 -14.23 -2.51 8.40
N ALA A 48 -13.74 -1.33 8.78
CA ALA A 48 -14.34 -0.54 9.86
C ALA A 48 -15.80 -0.16 9.59
N LYS A 49 -16.19 0.08 8.32
CA LYS A 49 -17.60 0.31 7.95
C LYS A 49 -18.46 -0.94 8.14
N HIS A 50 -17.89 -2.13 7.93
CA HIS A 50 -18.62 -3.40 8.01
C HIS A 50 -18.60 -4.03 9.40
N THR A 51 -17.59 -3.77 10.22
CA THR A 51 -17.41 -4.39 11.55
C THR A 51 -17.79 -3.49 12.72
N GLY A 52 -18.30 -2.28 12.47
CA GLY A 52 -18.88 -1.39 13.49
C GLY A 52 -17.87 -0.69 14.42
N SER A 53 -16.70 -1.28 14.66
CA SER A 53 -15.60 -0.66 15.41
C SER A 53 -14.46 -1.67 15.58
N VAL A 54 -13.32 -1.49 14.91
CA VAL A 54 -12.03 -1.92 15.49
C VAL A 54 -10.97 -0.89 15.14
N ASP A 55 -10.74 -0.05 16.14
CA ASP A 55 -9.59 0.84 16.22
C ASP A 55 -8.38 0.02 16.66
N LYS A 56 -7.30 0.12 15.88
CA LYS A 56 -5.88 0.22 16.29
C LYS A 56 -4.97 -0.42 15.24
N SER A 57 -4.15 0.47 14.71
CA SER A 57 -2.91 0.26 13.99
C SER A 57 -2.09 -0.93 14.49
N GLU A 58 -2.15 -2.04 13.76
CA GLU A 58 -1.03 -2.94 13.63
C GLU A 58 -0.64 -2.99 12.15
N GLN A 59 0.56 -2.52 11.86
CA GLN A 59 1.21 -2.70 10.56
C GLN A 59 1.83 -4.10 10.57
N PRO A 60 1.59 -4.95 9.56
CA PRO A 60 2.37 -6.17 9.43
C PRO A 60 3.83 -5.78 9.12
N LYS A 61 4.75 -6.16 10.01
CA LYS A 61 6.19 -6.12 9.72
C LYS A 61 6.45 -7.15 8.62
N VAL A 62 6.61 -6.68 7.39
CA VAL A 62 7.07 -7.54 6.29
C VAL A 62 8.57 -7.77 6.48
N GLU A 63 8.92 -8.83 7.22
CA GLU A 63 10.27 -9.37 7.23
C GLU A 63 10.52 -10.09 5.89
N CYS A 64 11.23 -9.41 4.98
CA CYS A 64 11.81 -10.06 3.82
C CYS A 64 13.04 -10.84 4.27
N ASN A 65 12.85 -12.12 4.60
CA ASN A 65 13.95 -13.06 4.78
C ASN A 65 14.48 -13.44 3.40
N MET A 66 15.56 -12.79 2.97
CA MET A 66 16.36 -13.25 1.82
C MET A 66 17.23 -14.41 2.29
N THR A 67 16.78 -15.64 2.03
CA THR A 67 17.62 -16.84 2.19
C THR A 67 18.53 -16.94 0.96
N ARG A 68 19.82 -17.10 1.25
CA ARG A 68 20.96 -17.07 0.32
C ARG A 68 21.13 -18.39 -0.41
#